data_AF-A0AAN4VZD0-F1
#
_entry.id   AF-A0AAN4VZD0-F1
#
_cell.length_a   1.000
_cell.length_b   1.000
_cell.length_c   1.000
_cell.angle_alpha   90.00
_cell.angle_beta   90.00
_cell.angle_gamma   90.00
#
_symmetry.space_group_name_H-M   'P 1'
#
loop_
_entity.id
_entity.type
_entity.pdbx_description
1 polymer ?
#
loop_
_entity_poly.entity_id
_entity_poly.type
_entity_poly.pdbx_seq_one_letter_code
_entity_poly.pdbx_strand_id
1 'polypeptide(L)'
;MWWFVVLVLIMILVLVYGDRRGLMKYGKLSSKRHLELNGHAYYLESTRFETEEEAYYKTFKVVQDVGRWGKPLEMKYELYDCSVFVYQFENYTVGVKYKRDERAIQLLKSKAPISIADFEEDHRLTFVQ
;
A
#
# COMPACT_ATOMS: atom_id res chain seq x y z
N MET A 1 -4.79 -24.44 32.61
CA MET A 1 -5.09 -22.99 32.57
C MET A 1 -4.04 -22.16 31.81
N TRP A 2 -2.74 -22.50 31.84
CA TRP A 2 -1.70 -21.76 31.10
C TRP A 2 -1.79 -21.81 29.56
N TRP A 3 -2.30 -22.90 28.99
CA TRP A 3 -2.42 -23.07 27.53
C TRP A 3 -3.30 -22.01 26.85
N PHE A 4 -4.35 -21.53 27.52
CA PHE A 4 -5.20 -20.44 27.02
C PHE A 4 -4.45 -19.11 26.95
N VAL A 5 -3.60 -18.83 27.94
CA VAL A 5 -2.77 -17.61 27.96
C VAL A 5 -1.78 -17.63 26.82
N VAL A 6 -1.14 -18.78 26.55
CA VAL A 6 -0.21 -18.95 25.43
C VAL A 6 -0.92 -18.79 24.08
N LEU A 7 -2.13 -19.35 23.91
CA LEU A 7 -2.92 -19.18 22.68
C LEU A 7 -3.31 -17.73 22.41
N VAL A 8 -3.74 -17.00 23.45
CA VAL A 8 -4.05 -15.57 23.33
C VAL A 8 -2.80 -14.76 23.02
N LEU A 9 -1.66 -15.09 23.62
CA LEU A 9 -0.40 -14.39 23.38
C LEU A 9 0.13 -14.65 21.96
N ILE A 10 -0.01 -15.86 21.43
CA ILE A 10 0.29 -16.21 20.03
C ILE A 10 -0.66 -15.46 19.09
N MET A 11 -1.96 -15.39 19.39
CA MET A 11 -2.93 -14.65 18.58
C MET A 11 -2.59 -13.15 18.53
N ILE A 12 -2.23 -12.55 19.67
CA ILE A 12 -1.78 -11.16 19.74
C ILE A 12 -0.47 -10.97 18.96
N LEU A 13 0.49 -11.89 19.10
CA LEU A 13 1.75 -11.84 18.35
C LEU A 13 1.52 -11.95 16.84
N VAL A 14 0.64 -12.85 16.39
CA VAL A 14 0.29 -13.00 14.97
C VAL A 14 -0.40 -11.74 14.44
N LEU A 15 -1.29 -11.13 15.21
CA LEU A 15 -1.92 -9.86 14.83
C LEU A 15 -0.92 -8.70 14.77
N VAL A 16 0.07 -8.66 15.68
CA VAL A 16 1.07 -7.58 15.74
C VAL A 16 2.20 -7.75 14.73
N TYR A 17 2.58 -8.99 14.39
CA TYR A 17 3.67 -9.31 13.46
C TYR A 17 3.21 -9.65 12.04
N GLY A 18 1.93 -9.95 11.83
CA GLY A 18 1.38 -10.35 10.53
C GLY A 18 1.52 -9.31 9.43
N ASP A 19 1.61 -8.02 9.79
CA ASP A 19 1.63 -6.91 8.82
C ASP A 19 3.02 -6.27 8.62
N ARG A 20 4.11 -6.90 9.10
CA ARG A 20 5.47 -6.32 9.06
C ARG A 20 6.35 -6.75 7.88
N ARG A 21 5.90 -7.71 7.04
CA ARG A 21 6.62 -8.01 5.80
C ARG A 21 6.39 -6.84 4.84
N GLY A 22 7.47 -6.32 4.23
CA GLY A 22 7.38 -5.25 3.24
C GLY A 22 6.28 -5.57 2.23
N LEU A 23 5.38 -4.62 2.02
CA LEU A 23 4.20 -4.83 1.19
C LEU A 23 4.61 -5.05 -0.27
N MET A 24 5.73 -4.45 -0.68
CA MET A 24 6.33 -4.63 -2.00
C MET A 24 7.45 -5.65 -1.99
N LYS A 25 7.38 -6.60 -2.92
CA LYS A 25 8.40 -7.65 -3.14
C LYS A 25 9.47 -7.28 -4.16
N TYR A 26 9.32 -6.12 -4.82
CA TYR A 26 10.10 -5.74 -6.00
C TYR A 26 10.90 -4.48 -5.76
N GLY A 27 12.08 -4.42 -6.38
CA GLY A 27 12.98 -3.27 -6.32
C GLY A 27 13.78 -3.21 -5.02
N LYS A 28 14.61 -2.18 -4.91
CA LYS A 28 15.38 -1.88 -3.70
C LYS A 28 14.57 -0.96 -2.82
N LEU A 29 14.30 -1.38 -1.59
CA LEU A 29 13.61 -0.56 -0.61
C LEU A 29 14.34 0.78 -0.43
N SER A 30 13.65 1.87 -0.70
CA SER A 30 14.15 3.24 -0.60
C SER A 30 13.73 3.89 0.70
N SER A 31 12.46 3.75 1.10
CA SER A 31 11.93 4.36 2.32
C SER A 31 10.72 3.60 2.87
N LYS A 32 10.56 3.65 4.19
CA LYS A 32 9.35 3.23 4.92
C LYS A 32 8.98 4.31 5.92
N ARG A 33 7.72 4.75 5.92
CA ARG A 33 7.24 5.81 6.82
C ARG A 33 5.83 5.53 7.28
N HIS A 34 5.56 5.89 8.53
CA HIS A 34 4.19 6.06 9.01
C HIS A 34 3.82 7.53 8.87
N LEU A 35 2.61 7.79 8.42
CA LEU A 35 2.10 9.13 8.14
C LEU A 35 0.72 9.26 8.77
N GLU A 36 0.36 10.46 9.19
CA GLU A 36 -0.99 10.79 9.62
C GLU A 36 -1.43 12.01 8.81
N LEU A 37 -2.48 11.86 8.00
CA LEU A 37 -3.02 12.91 7.15
C LEU A 37 -4.52 13.01 7.41
N ASN A 38 -5.03 14.22 7.68
CA ASN A 38 -6.45 14.47 7.97
C ASN A 38 -7.07 13.52 9.02
N GLY A 39 -6.28 13.07 10.01
CA GLY A 39 -6.72 12.13 11.05
C GLY A 39 -6.72 10.65 10.62
N HIS A 40 -6.30 10.34 9.40
CA HIS A 40 -6.12 8.99 8.90
C HIS A 40 -4.65 8.55 9.00
N ALA A 41 -4.43 7.34 9.52
CA ALA A 41 -3.10 6.77 9.67
C ALA A 41 -2.72 5.87 8.48
N TYR A 42 -1.53 6.07 7.96
CA TYR A 42 -1.01 5.39 6.79
C TYR A 42 0.38 4.78 7.01
N TYR A 43 0.65 3.74 6.22
CA TYR A 43 1.98 3.18 6.01
C TYR A 43 2.38 3.39 4.55
N LEU A 44 3.47 4.13 4.35
CA LEU A 44 4.08 4.39 3.05
C LEU A 44 5.35 3.53 2.89
N GLU A 45 5.41 2.77 1.80
CA GLU A 45 6.59 2.06 1.34
C GLU A 45 6.98 2.58 -0.04
N SER A 46 8.27 2.85 -0.25
CA SER A 46 8.80 3.26 -1.56
C SER A 46 9.96 2.35 -1.95
N THR A 47 9.90 1.81 -3.16
CA THR A 47 10.95 0.98 -3.75
C THR A 47 11.47 1.64 -5.02
N ARG A 48 12.80 1.63 -5.21
CA ARG A 48 13.49 2.17 -6.38
C ARG A 48 14.00 1.04 -7.26
N PHE A 49 14.10 1.34 -8.54
CA PHE A 49 14.53 0.43 -9.60
C PHE A 49 15.72 1.03 -10.35
N GLU A 50 16.44 0.19 -11.08
CA GLU A 50 17.64 0.65 -11.80
C GLU A 50 17.26 1.52 -13.00
N THR A 51 16.20 1.10 -13.72
CA THR A 51 15.71 1.78 -14.91
C THR A 51 14.23 2.16 -14.79
N GLU A 52 13.81 3.11 -15.63
CA GLU A 52 12.41 3.54 -15.74
C GLU A 52 11.51 2.40 -16.24
N GLU A 53 11.96 1.65 -17.23
CA GLU A 53 11.23 0.53 -17.83
C GLU A 53 11.02 -0.59 -16.82
N GLU A 54 12.01 -0.85 -15.97
CA GLU A 54 11.89 -1.81 -14.89
C GLU A 54 10.81 -1.35 -13.89
N ALA A 55 10.86 -0.10 -13.43
CA ALA A 55 9.86 0.45 -12.52
C ALA A 55 8.45 0.40 -13.12
N TYR A 56 8.30 0.75 -14.40
CA TYR A 56 7.03 0.70 -15.11
C TYR A 56 6.47 -0.73 -15.19
N TYR A 57 7.26 -1.70 -15.67
CA TYR A 57 6.83 -3.09 -15.74
C TYR A 57 6.48 -3.68 -14.36
N LYS A 58 7.29 -3.36 -13.35
CA LYS A 58 7.08 -3.84 -11.98
C LYS A 58 5.88 -3.18 -11.32
N THR A 59 5.45 -2.00 -11.75
CA THR A 59 4.20 -1.37 -11.28
C THR A 59 3.02 -2.30 -11.52
N PHE A 60 2.85 -2.84 -12.72
CA PHE A 60 1.76 -3.78 -13.00
C PHE A 60 1.85 -5.09 -12.22
N LYS A 61 3.07 -5.55 -11.87
CA LYS A 61 3.25 -6.69 -10.98
C LYS A 61 2.83 -6.39 -9.55
N VAL A 62 3.13 -5.19 -9.05
CA VAL A 62 2.66 -4.73 -7.74
C VAL A 62 1.14 -4.62 -7.73
N VAL A 63 0.54 -3.99 -8.74
CA VAL A 63 -0.92 -3.84 -8.89
C VAL A 63 -1.59 -5.22 -8.92
N GLN A 64 -1.04 -6.17 -9.67
CA GLN A 64 -1.51 -7.55 -9.69
C GLN A 64 -1.42 -8.23 -8.31
N ASP A 65 -0.33 -8.01 -7.57
CA ASP A 65 -0.15 -8.58 -6.24
C ASP A 65 -1.13 -7.95 -5.24
N VAL A 66 -1.36 -6.64 -5.28
CA VAL A 66 -2.36 -5.94 -4.44
C VAL A 66 -3.76 -6.46 -4.74
N GLY A 67 -4.11 -6.62 -6.02
CA GLY A 67 -5.39 -7.21 -6.42
C GLY A 67 -5.62 -8.64 -5.94
N ARG A 68 -4.59 -9.33 -5.45
CA ARG A 68 -4.67 -10.68 -4.85
C ARG A 68 -4.76 -10.67 -3.32
N TRP A 69 -4.66 -9.51 -2.66
CA TRP A 69 -4.73 -9.42 -1.19
C TRP A 69 -6.14 -9.65 -0.64
N GLY A 70 -7.17 -9.59 -1.49
CA GLY A 70 -8.55 -9.84 -1.13
C GLY A 70 -9.48 -9.45 -2.27
N LYS A 71 -10.78 -9.47 -2.01
CA LYS A 71 -11.79 -8.93 -2.94
C LYS A 71 -11.92 -7.42 -2.70
N PRO A 72 -11.55 -6.55 -3.64
CA PRO A 72 -11.78 -5.12 -3.49
C PRO A 72 -13.28 -4.83 -3.53
N LEU A 73 -13.72 -3.92 -2.66
CA LEU A 73 -15.06 -3.31 -2.68
C LEU A 73 -15.18 -2.34 -3.85
N GLU A 74 -14.13 -1.54 -4.04
CA GLU A 74 -14.02 -0.56 -5.11
C GLU A 74 -12.57 -0.50 -5.61
N MET A 75 -12.40 -0.20 -6.89
CA MET A 75 -11.11 0.01 -7.51
C MET A 75 -11.20 1.21 -8.45
N LYS A 76 -10.22 2.10 -8.36
CA LYS A 76 -10.06 3.25 -9.25
C LYS A 76 -8.64 3.30 -9.76
N TYR A 77 -8.46 3.74 -11.00
CA TYR A 77 -7.14 3.95 -11.59
C TYR A 77 -7.17 5.13 -12.54
N GLU A 78 -6.02 5.76 -12.72
CA GLU A 78 -5.86 6.86 -13.67
C GLU A 78 -5.67 6.32 -15.09
N LEU A 79 -6.59 6.64 -16.00
CA LEU A 79 -6.64 6.10 -17.36
C LEU A 79 -5.49 6.58 -18.25
N TYR A 80 -4.99 7.80 -18.06
CA TYR A 80 -4.06 8.43 -18.99
C TYR A 80 -2.62 7.94 -18.80
N ASP A 81 -2.10 8.07 -17.58
CA ASP A 81 -0.70 7.71 -17.29
C ASP A 81 -0.54 6.32 -16.67
N CYS A 82 -1.66 5.64 -16.33
CA CYS A 82 -1.65 4.38 -15.59
C CYS A 82 -0.67 4.43 -14.39
N SER A 83 -0.53 5.61 -13.79
CA SER A 83 0.50 5.89 -12.79
C SER A 83 -0.05 5.69 -11.38
N VAL A 84 -1.36 5.78 -11.20
CA VAL A 84 -2.03 5.64 -9.91
C VAL A 84 -3.14 4.58 -9.96
N PHE A 85 -3.11 3.69 -8.97
CA PHE A 85 -4.13 2.67 -8.74
C PHE A 85 -4.55 2.71 -7.27
N VAL A 86 -5.85 2.72 -7.00
CA VAL A 86 -6.41 2.74 -5.66
C VAL A 86 -7.40 1.58 -5.50
N TYR A 87 -7.25 0.83 -4.42
CA TYR A 87 -8.08 -0.31 -4.05
C TYR A 87 -8.66 -0.09 -2.67
N GLN A 88 -9.98 -0.15 -2.54
CA GLN A 88 -10.65 -0.17 -1.25
C GLN A 88 -11.01 -1.62 -0.89
N PHE A 89 -10.54 -2.09 0.25
CA PHE A 89 -10.92 -3.38 0.84
C PHE A 89 -11.76 -3.13 2.10
N GLU A 90 -12.37 -4.18 2.64
CA GLU A 90 -13.20 -4.10 3.85
C GLU A 90 -12.45 -3.54 5.07
N ASN A 91 -11.14 -3.78 5.18
CA ASN A 91 -10.35 -3.44 6.37
C ASN A 91 -9.34 -2.32 6.14
N TYR A 92 -9.08 -1.92 4.89
CA TYR A 92 -8.04 -0.94 4.54
C TYR A 92 -8.18 -0.48 3.09
N THR A 93 -7.52 0.63 2.75
CA THR A 93 -7.44 1.20 1.40
C THR A 93 -5.97 1.29 0.99
N VAL A 94 -5.66 0.94 -0.25
CA VAL A 94 -4.28 0.89 -0.78
C VAL A 94 -4.17 1.70 -2.05
N GLY A 95 -3.23 2.63 -2.09
CA GLY A 95 -2.76 3.28 -3.30
C GLY A 95 -1.42 2.71 -3.77
N VAL A 96 -1.29 2.51 -5.07
CA VAL A 96 -0.03 2.23 -5.76
C VAL A 96 0.24 3.39 -6.71
N LYS A 97 1.39 4.05 -6.55
CA LYS A 97 1.82 5.14 -7.43
C LYS A 97 3.16 4.85 -8.08
N TYR A 98 3.21 4.89 -9.40
CA TYR A 98 4.43 4.91 -10.18
C TYR A 98 4.97 6.34 -10.23
N LYS A 99 6.24 6.52 -9.83
CA LYS A 99 6.98 7.77 -9.88
C LYS A 99 8.08 7.67 -10.91
N ARG A 100 7.80 8.17 -12.11
CA ARG A 100 8.68 8.12 -13.27
C ARG A 100 10.06 8.73 -13.00
N ASP A 101 10.11 9.98 -12.53
CA ASP A 101 11.36 10.72 -12.31
C ASP A 101 12.24 10.09 -11.23
N GLU A 102 11.63 9.41 -10.25
CA GLU A 102 12.34 8.74 -9.18
C GLU A 102 12.68 7.26 -9.50
N ARG A 103 12.22 6.75 -10.65
CA ARG A 103 12.26 5.33 -11.01
C ARG A 103 11.77 4.46 -9.86
N ALA A 104 10.65 4.86 -9.28
CA ALA A 104 10.17 4.32 -8.01
C ALA A 104 8.70 3.93 -8.09
N ILE A 105 8.32 3.00 -7.22
CA ILE A 105 6.91 2.69 -6.96
C ILE A 105 6.66 2.97 -5.48
N GLN A 106 5.56 3.65 -5.20
CA GLN A 106 5.07 3.91 -3.85
C GLN A 106 3.83 3.07 -3.59
N LEU A 107 3.81 2.39 -2.44
CA LEU A 107 2.64 1.75 -1.90
C LEU A 107 2.22 2.47 -0.64
N LEU A 108 0.98 2.92 -0.59
CA LEU A 108 0.42 3.61 0.54
C LEU A 108 -0.80 2.83 1.02
N LYS A 109 -0.74 2.31 2.24
CA LYS A 109 -1.80 1.51 2.85
C LYS A 109 -2.35 2.24 4.06
N SER A 110 -3.66 2.46 4.11
CA SER A 110 -4.33 2.99 5.30
C SER A 110 -4.44 1.91 6.38
N LYS A 111 -4.48 2.33 7.64
CA LYS A 111 -4.66 1.42 8.80
C LYS A 111 -6.10 0.94 8.97
N ALA A 112 -7.06 1.70 8.45
CA ALA A 112 -8.50 1.45 8.52
C ALA A 112 -9.14 1.70 7.15
N PRO A 113 -10.31 1.11 6.83
CA PRO A 113 -10.95 1.34 5.56
C PRO A 113 -11.39 2.81 5.45
N ILE A 114 -11.04 3.44 4.34
CA ILE A 114 -11.48 4.80 3.99
C ILE A 114 -12.00 4.81 2.56
N SER A 115 -12.89 5.74 2.23
CA SER A 115 -13.39 5.84 0.86
C SER A 115 -12.26 6.21 -0.10
N ILE A 116 -12.39 5.84 -1.38
CA ILE A 116 -11.42 6.25 -2.40
C ILE A 116 -11.37 7.79 -2.53
N ALA A 117 -12.51 8.47 -2.34
CA ALA A 117 -12.56 9.93 -2.37
C ALA A 117 -11.74 10.58 -1.25
N ASP A 118 -11.90 10.09 0.00
CA ASP A 118 -11.13 10.60 1.14
C ASP A 118 -9.63 10.27 0.99
N PHE A 119 -9.30 9.07 0.49
CA PHE A 119 -7.93 8.68 0.18
C PHE A 119 -7.30 9.64 -0.85
N GLU A 120 -8.02 9.98 -1.91
CA GLU A 120 -7.53 10.93 -2.91
C GLU A 120 -7.40 12.35 -2.36
N GLU A 121 -8.32 12.78 -1.50
CA GLU A 121 -8.28 14.10 -0.87
C GLU A 121 -7.07 14.26 0.06
N ASP A 122 -6.83 13.27 0.93
CA ASP A 122 -5.66 13.20 1.82
C ASP A 122 -4.34 13.25 1.06
N HIS A 123 -4.35 12.74 -0.17
CA HIS A 123 -3.16 12.56 -0.98
C HIS A 123 -3.14 13.45 -2.21
N ARG A 124 -3.99 14.47 -2.28
CA ARG A 124 -4.10 15.36 -3.44
C ARG A 124 -2.76 15.98 -3.85
N LEU A 125 -1.87 16.25 -2.88
CA LEU A 125 -0.53 16.81 -3.13
C LEU A 125 0.56 15.76 -3.39
N THR A 126 0.28 14.47 -3.17
CA THR A 126 1.27 13.38 -3.29
C THR A 126 0.92 12.40 -4.42
N PHE A 127 -0.36 12.21 -4.70
CA PHE A 127 -0.91 11.25 -5.67
C PHE A 127 -1.48 11.93 -6.91
N VAL A 128 -2.07 13.13 -6.81
CA VAL A 128 -2.70 13.86 -7.94
C VAL A 128 -1.81 15.03 -8.38
N GLN A 129 -0.75 14.73 -9.11
CA GLN A 129 -0.02 15.69 -9.95
C GLN A 129 0.51 14.96 -11.17
#